data_AF-A0A894TL96-F1
#
_entry.id   AF-A0A894TL96-F1
#
_cell.length_a   1.000
_cell.length_b   1.000
_cell.length_c   1.000
_cell.angle_alpha   90.00
_cell.angle_beta   90.00
_cell.angle_gamma   90.00
#
_symmetry.space_group_name_H-M   'P 1'
#
loop_
_entity.id
_entity.type
_entity.pdbx_description
1 polymer ?
#
loop_
_entity_poly.entity_id
_entity_poly.type
_entity_poly.pdbx_seq_one_letter_code
_entity_poly.pdbx_strand_id
1 'polypeptide(L)'
;MKFSEILKRYRLQENLSINKLSKLSGVSTTYISKLENNDRSYPTVEIIFNLAYGLTMKIKEKYKDIENSDDFLYPRIEEMISSFATSEDSNLENETKNTIIDDFIKFIERKEKEFLNKSFGDNKEIYENKVALISNSTDYQKIDYPYFDLKWLLSQNKFEVFYGRDFITDFATIEDDKLNTKSMYFYNILDKDDLKTIQKLIEVYLESKYPKIKNKNDFFVLATDKQNRIKNTVDWYNID
;
A
#
# COMPACT_ATOMS: atom_id res chain seq x y z
N MET A 1 -37.12 4.27 -7.29
CA MET A 1 -36.38 5.08 -6.30
C MET A 1 -35.44 5.97 -7.07
N LYS A 2 -35.44 7.26 -6.76
CA LYS A 2 -34.52 8.21 -7.35
C LYS A 2 -33.13 8.07 -6.75
N PHE A 3 -32.10 8.53 -7.45
CA PHE A 3 -30.71 8.51 -6.97
C PHE A 3 -30.58 9.12 -5.57
N SER A 4 -31.25 10.25 -5.33
CA SER A 4 -31.28 10.97 -4.05
C SER A 4 -31.73 10.10 -2.87
N GLU A 5 -32.77 9.30 -3.07
CA GLU A 5 -33.36 8.41 -2.06
C GLU A 5 -32.43 7.23 -1.80
N ILE A 6 -31.82 6.68 -2.85
CA ILE A 6 -30.87 5.57 -2.75
C ILE A 6 -29.61 6.03 -1.98
N LEU A 7 -29.07 7.21 -2.32
CA LEU A 7 -27.92 7.79 -1.61
C LEU A 7 -28.23 7.99 -0.13
N LYS A 8 -29.37 8.61 0.18
CA LYS A 8 -29.81 8.84 1.56
C LYS A 8 -30.00 7.52 2.32
N ARG A 9 -30.56 6.50 1.67
CA ARG A 9 -30.74 5.15 2.25
C ARG A 9 -29.40 4.54 2.64
N TYR A 10 -28.43 4.45 1.72
CA TYR A 10 -27.11 3.88 2.03
C TYR A 10 -26.37 4.71 3.08
N ARG A 11 -26.42 6.06 3.01
CA ARG A 11 -25.81 6.93 4.01
C ARG A 11 -26.35 6.65 5.42
N LEU A 12 -27.67 6.51 5.57
CA LEU A 12 -28.30 6.24 6.85
C LEU A 12 -28.06 4.81 7.33
N GLN A 13 -28.06 3.82 6.44
CA GLN A 13 -27.72 2.42 6.78
C GLN A 13 -26.31 2.30 7.36
N GLU A 14 -25.36 3.10 6.86
CA GLU A 14 -23.98 3.15 7.37
C GLU A 14 -23.78 4.15 8.53
N ASN A 15 -24.87 4.71 9.09
CA ASN A 15 -24.85 5.69 10.18
C ASN A 15 -23.97 6.92 9.90
N LEU A 16 -23.92 7.38 8.64
CA LEU A 16 -23.13 8.53 8.25
C LEU A 16 -23.96 9.81 8.31
N SER A 17 -23.43 10.88 8.89
CA SER A 17 -23.96 12.23 8.66
C SER A 17 -23.55 12.74 7.28
N ILE A 18 -24.26 13.73 6.73
CA ILE A 18 -23.87 14.41 5.48
C ILE A 18 -22.43 14.95 5.58
N ASN A 19 -22.06 15.51 6.74
CA ASN A 19 -20.70 16.00 7.00
C ASN A 19 -19.66 14.89 6.98
N LYS A 20 -19.98 13.70 7.52
CA LYS A 20 -19.05 12.57 7.52
C LYS A 20 -18.89 12.00 6.12
N LEU A 21 -19.98 11.83 5.37
CA LEU A 21 -19.92 11.39 3.97
C LEU A 21 -19.11 12.38 3.12
N SER A 22 -19.32 13.69 3.31
CA SER A 22 -18.56 14.73 2.61
C SER A 22 -17.05 14.60 2.81
N LYS A 23 -16.61 14.33 4.04
CA LYS A 23 -15.18 14.12 4.34
C LYS A 23 -14.62 12.85 3.69
N LEU A 24 -15.41 11.78 3.61
CA LEU A 24 -14.99 10.50 3.04
C LEU A 24 -14.98 10.51 1.50
N SER A 25 -15.93 11.22 0.88
CA SER A 25 -16.09 11.28 -0.57
C SER A 25 -15.36 12.43 -1.23
N GLY A 26 -15.00 13.49 -0.48
CA GLY A 26 -14.50 14.74 -1.04
C GLY A 26 -15.59 15.60 -1.71
N VAL A 27 -16.87 15.17 -1.69
CA VAL A 27 -17.99 15.94 -2.22
C VAL A 27 -18.51 16.89 -1.15
N SER A 28 -18.77 18.16 -1.50
CA SER A 28 -19.19 19.16 -0.51
C SER A 28 -20.51 18.82 0.19
N THR A 29 -20.62 19.19 1.47
CA THR A 29 -21.82 18.99 2.29
C THR A 29 -23.06 19.60 1.66
N THR A 30 -22.95 20.81 1.10
CA THR A 30 -24.03 21.50 0.38
C THR A 30 -24.46 20.72 -0.85
N TYR A 31 -23.53 20.13 -1.60
CA TYR A 31 -23.88 19.34 -2.78
C TYR A 31 -24.63 18.06 -2.40
N ILE A 32 -24.14 17.32 -1.40
CA ILE A 32 -24.81 16.12 -0.87
C ILE A 32 -26.22 16.46 -0.36
N SER A 33 -26.35 17.55 0.41
CA SER A 33 -27.67 17.98 0.94
C SER A 33 -28.65 18.28 -0.18
N LYS A 34 -28.22 18.99 -1.24
CA LYS A 34 -29.10 19.29 -2.38
C LYS A 34 -29.49 18.04 -3.16
N LEU A 35 -28.56 17.10 -3.33
CA LEU A 35 -28.88 15.80 -3.94
C LEU A 35 -29.95 15.06 -3.13
N GLU A 36 -29.74 14.86 -1.83
CA GLU A 36 -30.68 14.09 -0.99
C GLU A 36 -32.06 14.74 -0.82
N ASN A 37 -32.16 16.05 -1.07
CA ASN A 37 -33.42 16.80 -1.05
C ASN A 37 -34.10 16.88 -2.42
N ASN A 38 -33.58 16.22 -3.47
CA ASN A 38 -34.05 16.36 -4.85
C ASN A 38 -33.92 17.78 -5.43
N ASP A 39 -33.09 18.64 -4.84
CA ASP A 39 -32.81 20.01 -5.32
C ASP A 39 -31.69 20.04 -6.39
N ARG A 40 -31.27 18.86 -6.86
CA ARG A 40 -30.26 18.65 -7.91
C ARG A 40 -30.69 17.47 -8.77
N SER A 41 -30.38 17.57 -10.06
CA SER A 41 -30.54 16.47 -11.02
C SER A 41 -29.55 15.32 -10.75
N TYR A 42 -29.75 14.21 -11.46
CA TYR A 42 -28.84 13.08 -11.47
C TYR A 42 -27.38 13.53 -11.66
N PRO A 43 -26.45 13.09 -10.80
CA PRO A 43 -25.06 13.56 -10.80
C PRO A 43 -24.20 12.91 -11.90
N THR A 44 -23.02 13.47 -12.14
CA THR A 44 -22.02 12.86 -13.04
C THR A 44 -21.45 11.57 -12.46
N VAL A 45 -20.95 10.68 -13.32
CA VAL A 45 -20.28 9.43 -12.92
C VAL A 45 -19.16 9.68 -11.90
N GLU A 46 -18.37 10.72 -12.08
CA GLU A 46 -17.31 11.07 -11.13
C GLU A 46 -17.85 11.37 -9.73
N ILE A 47 -18.95 12.10 -9.61
CA ILE A 47 -19.59 12.38 -8.32
C ILE A 47 -20.20 11.11 -7.73
N ILE A 48 -20.83 10.26 -8.55
CA ILE A 48 -21.34 8.95 -8.13
C ILE A 48 -20.20 8.11 -7.54
N PHE A 49 -19.08 8.00 -8.24
CA PHE A 49 -17.92 7.23 -7.80
C PHE A 49 -17.31 7.79 -6.52
N ASN A 50 -17.16 9.11 -6.39
CA ASN A 50 -16.67 9.71 -5.15
C ASN A 50 -17.61 9.44 -3.95
N LEU A 51 -18.93 9.56 -4.13
CA LEU A 51 -19.91 9.26 -3.08
C LEU A 51 -19.90 7.77 -2.71
N ALA A 52 -19.90 6.89 -3.72
CA ALA A 52 -19.82 5.45 -3.53
C ALA A 52 -18.52 5.04 -2.84
N TYR A 53 -17.38 5.63 -3.21
CA TYR A 53 -16.10 5.41 -2.54
C TYR A 53 -16.16 5.75 -1.06
N GLY A 54 -16.73 6.91 -0.71
CA GLY A 54 -16.90 7.31 0.69
C GLY A 54 -17.78 6.35 1.49
N LEU A 55 -18.84 5.80 0.88
CA LEU A 55 -19.68 4.77 1.48
C LEU A 55 -18.92 3.43 1.63
N THR A 56 -18.21 3.01 0.58
CA THR A 56 -17.37 1.80 0.57
C THR A 56 -16.32 1.83 1.68
N MET A 57 -15.65 2.97 1.92
CA MET A 57 -14.70 3.09 3.03
C MET A 57 -15.34 2.80 4.40
N LYS A 58 -16.59 3.26 4.60
CA LYS A 58 -17.32 2.98 5.85
C LYS A 58 -17.75 1.52 5.95
N ILE A 59 -18.16 0.93 4.84
CA ILE A 59 -18.52 -0.49 4.78
C ILE A 59 -17.27 -1.33 5.07
N LYS A 60 -16.13 -1.09 4.41
CA LYS A 60 -14.86 -1.78 4.67
C LYS A 60 -14.49 -1.73 6.17
N GLU A 61 -14.62 -0.57 6.82
CA GLU A 61 -14.36 -0.43 8.27
C GLU A 61 -15.22 -1.38 9.14
N LYS A 62 -16.46 -1.66 8.74
CA LYS A 62 -17.39 -2.53 9.49
C LYS A 62 -17.01 -4.02 9.40
N TYR A 63 -16.42 -4.45 8.29
CA TYR A 63 -16.10 -5.86 8.02
C TYR A 63 -14.61 -6.19 8.14
N LYS A 64 -13.78 -5.21 8.55
CA LYS A 64 -12.31 -5.34 8.60
C LYS A 64 -11.78 -6.51 9.45
N ASP A 65 -12.57 -6.98 10.42
CA ASP A 65 -12.18 -8.04 11.37
C ASP A 65 -12.83 -9.40 11.01
N ILE A 66 -13.42 -9.53 9.82
CA ILE A 66 -14.11 -10.74 9.35
C ILE A 66 -13.24 -11.44 8.30
N GLU A 67 -12.90 -12.70 8.56
CA GLU A 67 -12.21 -13.57 7.60
C GLU A 67 -13.07 -13.77 6.34
N ASN A 68 -12.46 -13.69 5.15
CA ASN A 68 -13.17 -13.65 3.86
C ASN A 68 -14.19 -12.49 3.75
N SER A 69 -13.91 -11.34 4.38
CA SER A 69 -14.79 -10.17 4.29
C SER A 69 -15.08 -9.71 2.85
N ASP A 70 -14.17 -9.96 1.92
CA ASP A 70 -14.34 -9.69 0.49
C ASP A 70 -15.61 -10.35 -0.08
N ASP A 71 -15.93 -11.59 0.32
CA ASP A 71 -17.13 -12.32 -0.12
C ASP A 71 -18.44 -11.61 0.28
N PHE A 72 -18.38 -10.76 1.31
CA PHE A 72 -19.52 -9.96 1.78
C PHE A 72 -19.46 -8.50 1.31
N LEU A 73 -18.25 -7.97 1.10
CA LEU A 73 -18.01 -6.59 0.70
C LEU A 73 -18.34 -6.37 -0.76
N TYR A 74 -17.82 -7.21 -1.67
CA TYR A 74 -18.00 -7.03 -3.11
C TYR A 74 -19.47 -7.05 -3.54
N PRO A 75 -20.30 -8.03 -3.12
CA PRO A 75 -21.71 -8.04 -3.50
C PRO A 75 -22.46 -6.78 -3.04
N ARG A 76 -22.12 -6.25 -1.87
CA ARG A 76 -22.75 -5.04 -1.32
C ARG A 76 -22.35 -3.78 -2.09
N ILE A 77 -21.09 -3.72 -2.55
CA ILE A 77 -20.59 -2.64 -3.39
C ILE A 77 -21.25 -2.71 -4.78
N GLU A 78 -21.31 -3.89 -5.38
CA GLU A 78 -21.97 -4.12 -6.67
C GLU A 78 -23.44 -3.74 -6.64
N GLU A 79 -24.17 -4.15 -5.60
CA GLU A 79 -25.57 -3.78 -5.40
C GLU A 79 -25.75 -2.26 -5.32
N MET A 80 -24.89 -1.58 -4.55
CA MET A 80 -24.93 -0.13 -4.38
C MET A 80 -24.68 0.61 -5.70
N ILE A 81 -23.62 0.23 -6.42
CA ILE A 81 -23.25 0.84 -7.71
C ILE A 81 -24.34 0.57 -8.75
N SER A 82 -24.84 -0.65 -8.82
CA SER A 82 -25.94 -1.01 -9.72
C SER A 82 -27.20 -0.20 -9.42
N SER A 83 -27.54 -0.01 -8.14
CA SER A 83 -28.69 0.80 -7.72
C SER A 83 -28.55 2.26 -8.13
N PHE A 84 -27.35 2.84 -8.04
CA PHE A 84 -27.11 4.20 -8.53
C PHE A 84 -27.24 4.31 -10.05
N ALA A 85 -26.67 3.34 -10.78
CA ALA A 85 -26.66 3.31 -12.24
C ALA A 85 -28.06 3.13 -12.83
N THR A 86 -28.91 2.37 -12.16
CA THR A 86 -30.25 1.97 -12.63
C THR A 86 -31.40 2.70 -11.94
N SER A 87 -31.09 3.72 -11.14
CA SER A 87 -32.10 4.58 -10.51
C SER A 87 -33.05 5.22 -11.54
N GLU A 88 -34.25 5.56 -11.09
CA GLU A 88 -35.36 5.99 -11.95
C GLU A 88 -35.04 7.24 -12.78
N ASP A 89 -34.27 8.16 -12.21
CA ASP A 89 -33.83 9.41 -12.81
C ASP A 89 -32.43 9.32 -13.47
N SER A 90 -31.88 8.10 -13.59
CA SER A 90 -30.60 7.86 -14.26
C SER A 90 -30.64 8.27 -15.73
N ASN A 91 -29.68 9.11 -16.12
CA ASN A 91 -29.46 9.52 -17.50
C ASN A 91 -28.29 8.78 -18.17
N LEU A 92 -27.78 7.70 -17.55
CA LEU A 92 -26.67 6.93 -18.11
C LEU A 92 -27.11 6.07 -19.30
N GLU A 93 -26.25 6.01 -20.30
CA GLU A 93 -26.41 5.12 -21.45
C GLU A 93 -26.22 3.65 -21.04
N ASN A 94 -26.82 2.73 -21.81
CA ASN A 94 -26.74 1.29 -21.51
C ASN A 94 -25.31 0.77 -21.53
N GLU A 95 -24.47 1.28 -22.43
CA GLU A 95 -23.04 0.92 -22.49
C GLU A 95 -22.30 1.27 -21.20
N THR A 96 -22.56 2.48 -20.65
CA THR A 96 -22.02 2.90 -19.36
C THR A 96 -22.55 2.02 -18.22
N LYS A 97 -23.86 1.73 -18.20
CA LYS A 97 -24.47 0.87 -17.17
C LYS A 97 -23.85 -0.53 -17.15
N ASN A 98 -23.51 -1.08 -18.31
CA ASN A 98 -22.92 -2.43 -18.42
C ASN A 98 -21.48 -2.50 -17.88
N THR A 99 -20.77 -1.37 -17.84
CA THR A 99 -19.33 -1.30 -17.47
C THR A 99 -19.08 -0.58 -16.14
N ILE A 100 -20.12 0.01 -15.53
CA ILE A 100 -19.98 0.91 -14.39
C ILE A 100 -19.37 0.27 -13.15
N ILE A 101 -19.59 -1.04 -12.94
CA ILE A 101 -18.99 -1.78 -11.83
C ILE A 101 -17.48 -1.89 -12.04
N ASP A 102 -17.05 -2.36 -13.21
CA ASP A 102 -15.62 -2.47 -13.55
C ASP A 102 -14.92 -1.11 -13.50
N ASP A 103 -15.59 -0.06 -13.98
CA ASP A 103 -15.06 1.30 -13.95
C ASP A 103 -14.96 1.85 -12.51
N PHE A 104 -15.90 1.48 -11.64
CA PHE A 104 -15.84 1.82 -10.23
C PHE A 104 -14.70 1.07 -9.52
N ILE A 105 -14.48 -0.20 -9.83
CA ILE A 105 -13.35 -0.98 -9.31
C ILE A 105 -12.04 -0.33 -9.72
N LYS A 106 -11.85 -0.02 -11.01
CA LYS A 106 -10.67 0.72 -11.51
C LYS A 106 -10.51 2.08 -10.83
N PHE A 107 -11.61 2.77 -10.55
CA PHE A 107 -11.60 4.03 -9.82
C PHE A 107 -11.07 3.87 -8.38
N ILE A 108 -11.54 2.85 -7.64
CA ILE A 108 -11.05 2.51 -6.30
C ILE A 108 -9.55 2.23 -6.35
N GLU A 109 -9.11 1.35 -7.25
CA GLU A 109 -7.70 0.98 -7.40
C GLU A 109 -6.81 2.21 -7.66
N ARG A 110 -7.29 3.14 -8.50
CA ARG A 110 -6.58 4.40 -8.76
C ARG A 110 -6.50 5.27 -7.51
N LYS A 111 -7.59 5.40 -6.74
CA LYS A 111 -7.62 6.17 -5.49
C LYS A 111 -6.70 5.58 -4.43
N GLU A 112 -6.66 4.25 -4.32
CA GLU A 112 -5.75 3.54 -3.44
C GLU A 112 -4.29 3.77 -3.89
N LYS A 113 -3.97 3.65 -5.19
CA LYS A 113 -2.64 3.99 -5.73
C LYS A 113 -2.24 5.45 -5.49
N GLU A 114 -3.15 6.40 -5.67
CA GLU A 114 -2.93 7.84 -5.39
C GLU A 114 -2.64 8.08 -3.90
N PHE A 115 -3.41 7.46 -3.00
CA PHE A 115 -3.20 7.54 -1.56
C PHE A 115 -1.86 6.93 -1.15
N LEU A 116 -1.54 5.74 -1.67
CA LEU A 116 -0.26 5.08 -1.48
C LEU A 116 0.89 6.02 -1.92
N ASN A 117 0.85 6.51 -3.15
CA ASN A 117 1.90 7.39 -3.68
C ASN A 117 2.10 8.67 -2.86
N LYS A 118 1.03 9.25 -2.31
CA LYS A 118 1.11 10.44 -1.47
C LYS A 118 1.72 10.16 -0.09
N SER A 119 1.37 9.01 0.52
CA SER A 119 1.97 8.57 1.79
C SER A 119 3.45 8.17 1.62
N PHE A 120 3.79 7.53 0.49
CA PHE A 120 5.17 7.23 0.14
C PHE A 120 5.99 8.50 -0.15
N GLY A 121 5.42 9.53 -0.77
CA GLY A 121 6.14 10.75 -1.12
C GLY A 121 6.87 11.42 0.05
N ASP A 122 6.27 11.41 1.24
CA ASP A 122 6.82 12.08 2.42
C ASP A 122 7.89 11.26 3.16
N ASN A 123 7.95 9.93 2.96
CA ASN A 123 8.88 9.01 3.67
C ASN A 123 9.54 7.97 2.74
N LYS A 124 9.66 8.26 1.45
CA LYS A 124 10.13 7.31 0.44
C LYS A 124 11.52 6.76 0.76
N GLU A 125 12.43 7.62 1.19
CA GLU A 125 13.81 7.22 1.49
C GLU A 125 13.88 6.30 2.72
N ILE A 126 12.98 6.47 3.69
CA ILE A 126 12.88 5.56 4.83
C ILE A 126 12.37 4.19 4.36
N TYR A 127 11.32 4.17 3.52
CA TYR A 127 10.79 2.93 2.95
C TYR A 127 11.83 2.17 2.13
N GLU A 128 12.64 2.90 1.36
CA GLU A 128 13.72 2.36 0.54
C GLU A 128 15.01 2.06 1.34
N ASN A 129 15.00 2.20 2.67
CA ASN A 129 16.16 2.08 3.56
C ASN A 129 17.35 2.97 3.17
N LYS A 130 17.12 4.08 2.46
CA LYS A 130 18.10 5.11 2.08
C LYS A 130 18.34 6.09 3.23
N VAL A 131 18.56 5.52 4.42
CA VAL A 131 18.80 6.27 5.65
C VAL A 131 19.89 5.61 6.50
N ALA A 132 20.69 6.43 7.15
CA ALA A 132 21.60 6.03 8.22
C ALA A 132 20.95 6.37 9.57
N LEU A 133 20.34 5.38 10.23
CA LEU A 133 19.69 5.56 11.53
C LEU A 133 20.74 5.49 12.65
N ILE A 134 20.74 6.48 13.55
CA ILE A 134 21.64 6.50 14.69
C ILE A 134 21.19 5.46 15.71
N SER A 135 22.13 4.61 16.15
CA SER A 135 21.85 3.58 17.15
C SER A 135 21.23 4.17 18.41
N ASN A 136 20.16 3.55 18.91
CA ASN A 136 19.41 4.00 20.07
C ASN A 136 18.80 5.42 19.95
N SER A 137 18.60 5.92 18.73
CA SER A 137 17.93 7.19 18.45
C SER A 137 16.88 7.04 17.35
N THR A 138 15.98 8.01 17.25
CA THR A 138 15.08 8.21 16.10
C THR A 138 15.70 9.10 15.03
N ASP A 139 16.86 9.68 15.29
CA ASP A 139 17.57 10.56 14.37
C ASP A 139 18.24 9.76 13.25
N TYR A 140 18.11 10.25 12.02
CA TYR A 140 18.69 9.62 10.85
C TYR A 140 19.19 10.65 9.83
N GLN A 141 20.12 10.22 8.98
CA GLN A 141 20.59 10.98 7.83
C GLN A 141 20.15 10.29 6.54
N LYS A 142 19.76 11.07 5.53
CA LYS A 142 19.48 10.52 4.19
C LYS A 142 20.79 10.18 3.48
N ILE A 143 20.79 9.08 2.73
CA ILE A 143 21.94 8.56 1.98
C ILE A 143 21.50 8.14 0.57
N ASP A 144 22.43 8.08 -0.38
CA ASP A 144 22.10 7.85 -1.80
C ASP A 144 21.63 6.41 -2.10
N TYR A 145 22.20 5.46 -1.36
CA TYR A 145 21.93 4.02 -1.48
C TYR A 145 21.66 3.43 -0.10
N PRO A 146 20.92 2.32 0.00
CA PRO A 146 20.60 1.70 1.28
C PRO A 146 21.79 0.87 1.78
N TYR A 147 22.90 1.55 2.07
CA TYR A 147 24.16 0.94 2.51
C TYR A 147 24.02 0.10 3.77
N PHE A 148 22.99 0.34 4.57
CA PHE A 148 22.70 -0.38 5.82
C PHE A 148 21.57 -1.42 5.66
N ASP A 149 21.07 -1.65 4.45
CA ASP A 149 20.14 -2.73 4.14
C ASP A 149 20.92 -3.97 3.70
N LEU A 150 21.00 -4.96 4.59
CA LEU A 150 21.75 -6.19 4.35
C LEU A 150 21.21 -6.98 3.14
N LYS A 151 19.89 -7.01 2.92
CA LYS A 151 19.32 -7.72 1.78
C LYS A 151 19.70 -7.02 0.47
N TRP A 152 19.69 -5.69 0.46
CA TRP A 152 20.16 -4.93 -0.70
C TRP A 152 21.65 -5.18 -0.96
N LEU A 153 22.49 -5.10 0.08
CA LEU A 153 23.94 -5.34 -0.05
C LEU A 153 24.26 -6.69 -0.70
N LEU A 154 23.54 -7.74 -0.31
CA LEU A 154 23.76 -9.11 -0.82
C LEU A 154 23.18 -9.36 -2.23
N SER A 155 22.29 -8.50 -2.73
CA SER A 155 21.58 -8.72 -4.00
C SER A 155 21.92 -7.72 -5.11
N GLN A 156 22.53 -6.59 -4.76
CA GLN A 156 22.92 -5.55 -5.72
C GLN A 156 24.11 -5.97 -6.60
N ASN A 157 24.29 -5.28 -7.73
CA ASN A 157 25.37 -5.51 -8.70
C ASN A 157 26.17 -4.23 -9.05
N LYS A 158 26.07 -3.21 -8.21
CA LYS A 158 26.71 -1.90 -8.36
C LYS A 158 28.08 -1.82 -7.69
N PHE A 159 28.26 -2.54 -6.59
CA PHE A 159 29.46 -2.50 -5.74
C PHE A 159 29.93 -3.91 -5.41
N GLU A 160 31.24 -4.10 -5.24
CA GLU A 160 31.79 -5.33 -4.68
C GLU A 160 31.50 -5.40 -3.18
N VAL A 161 31.22 -6.60 -2.67
CA VAL A 161 30.92 -6.83 -1.26
C VAL A 161 32.09 -7.57 -0.61
N PHE A 162 32.64 -6.97 0.43
CA PHE A 162 33.73 -7.54 1.20
C PHE A 162 33.19 -8.17 2.48
N TYR A 163 33.71 -9.32 2.88
CA TYR A 163 33.33 -9.93 4.16
C TYR A 163 34.12 -9.33 5.34
N GLY A 164 35.44 -9.50 5.29
CA GLY A 164 36.39 -9.13 6.34
C GLY A 164 37.78 -9.53 5.89
N ARG A 165 38.83 -9.15 6.62
CA ARG A 165 40.22 -9.46 6.21
C ARG A 165 40.69 -10.83 6.69
N ASP A 166 39.84 -11.55 7.43
CA ASP A 166 40.14 -12.82 8.07
C ASP A 166 40.16 -14.02 7.10
N PHE A 167 39.57 -13.86 5.90
CA PHE A 167 39.46 -14.93 4.90
C PHE A 167 39.99 -14.49 3.54
N ILE A 168 40.64 -15.43 2.86
CA ILE A 168 40.99 -15.32 1.43
C ILE A 168 39.87 -16.00 0.66
N THR A 169 39.10 -15.22 -0.09
CA THR A 169 37.96 -15.67 -0.89
C THR A 169 38.28 -15.74 -2.37
N ASP A 170 39.34 -15.05 -2.81
CA ASP A 170 39.92 -15.20 -4.15
C ASP A 170 41.06 -16.23 -4.16
N PHE A 171 40.79 -17.44 -4.66
CA PHE A 171 41.79 -18.51 -4.76
C PHE A 171 43.01 -18.15 -5.62
N ALA A 172 42.88 -17.24 -6.59
CA ALA A 172 44.03 -16.76 -7.36
C ALA A 172 45.09 -16.10 -6.44
N THR A 173 44.68 -15.60 -5.27
CA THR A 173 45.59 -15.08 -4.25
C THR A 173 46.51 -16.15 -3.65
N ILE A 174 46.09 -17.41 -3.69
CA ILE A 174 46.83 -18.56 -3.16
C ILE A 174 47.55 -19.30 -4.30
N GLU A 175 46.89 -19.45 -5.44
CA GLU A 175 47.30 -20.35 -6.53
C GLU A 175 48.26 -19.70 -7.54
N ASP A 176 48.21 -18.37 -7.71
CA ASP A 176 49.02 -17.71 -8.74
C ASP A 176 50.46 -17.44 -8.27
N ASP A 177 51.44 -17.88 -9.08
CA ASP A 177 52.86 -17.58 -8.87
C ASP A 177 53.20 -16.07 -8.92
N LYS A 178 52.32 -15.26 -9.54
CA LYS A 178 52.46 -13.81 -9.65
C LYS A 178 51.12 -13.12 -9.40
N LEU A 179 50.97 -12.61 -8.19
CA LEU A 179 49.76 -11.88 -7.80
C LEU A 179 49.63 -10.55 -8.56
N ASN A 180 48.39 -10.29 -9.00
CA ASN A 180 48.01 -8.98 -9.51
C ASN A 180 47.47 -8.08 -8.38
N THR A 181 47.44 -6.77 -8.63
CA THR A 181 46.98 -5.77 -7.66
C THR A 181 45.58 -6.03 -7.11
N LYS A 182 44.67 -6.59 -7.92
CA LYS A 182 43.30 -6.88 -7.48
C LYS A 182 43.28 -8.02 -6.49
N SER A 183 43.92 -9.14 -6.81
CA SER A 183 44.03 -10.29 -5.91
C SER A 183 44.80 -9.95 -4.65
N MET A 184 45.80 -9.05 -4.70
CA MET A 184 46.50 -8.60 -3.48
C MET A 184 45.65 -7.72 -2.55
N TYR A 185 44.94 -6.73 -3.08
CA TYR A 185 44.24 -5.74 -2.24
C TYR A 185 42.79 -6.09 -1.94
N PHE A 186 42.18 -6.94 -2.75
CA PHE A 186 40.75 -7.25 -2.72
C PHE A 186 40.48 -8.75 -2.67
N TYR A 187 41.40 -9.52 -2.07
CA TYR A 187 41.31 -10.97 -1.89
C TYR A 187 40.07 -11.46 -1.12
N ASN A 188 39.33 -10.54 -0.50
CA ASN A 188 38.21 -10.82 0.39
C ASN A 188 36.86 -10.34 -0.18
N ILE A 189 36.77 -10.16 -1.50
CA ILE A 189 35.50 -9.96 -2.21
C ILE A 189 34.75 -11.29 -2.23
N LEU A 190 33.48 -11.27 -1.85
CA LEU A 190 32.58 -12.40 -1.98
C LEU A 190 32.08 -12.53 -3.40
N ASP A 191 32.02 -13.75 -3.92
CA ASP A 191 31.47 -13.99 -5.24
C ASP A 191 29.93 -14.03 -5.24
N LYS A 192 29.32 -14.18 -6.42
CA LYS A 192 27.86 -14.18 -6.55
C LYS A 192 27.20 -15.38 -5.86
N ASP A 193 27.88 -16.51 -5.79
CA ASP A 193 27.33 -17.73 -5.21
C ASP A 193 27.48 -17.71 -3.68
N ASP A 194 28.56 -17.12 -3.15
CA ASP A 194 28.70 -16.76 -1.74
C ASP A 194 27.55 -15.85 -1.29
N LEU A 195 27.33 -14.73 -2.01
CA LEU A 195 26.31 -13.75 -1.67
C LEU A 195 24.90 -14.35 -1.66
N LYS A 196 24.56 -15.17 -2.68
CA LYS A 196 23.29 -15.90 -2.71
C LYS A 196 23.16 -16.88 -1.56
N THR A 197 24.23 -17.62 -1.24
CA THR A 197 24.23 -18.60 -0.16
C THR A 197 24.00 -17.93 1.18
N ILE A 198 24.73 -16.85 1.46
CA ILE A 198 24.59 -16.04 2.68
C ILE A 198 23.19 -15.46 2.78
N GLN A 199 22.66 -14.88 1.69
CA GLN A 199 21.29 -14.35 1.66
C GLN A 199 20.28 -15.43 2.03
N LYS A 200 20.38 -16.63 1.43
CA LYS A 200 19.46 -17.73 1.71
C LYS A 200 19.54 -18.21 3.15
N LEU A 201 20.75 -18.30 3.71
CA LEU A 201 20.95 -18.68 5.12
C LEU A 201 20.29 -17.67 6.06
N ILE A 202 20.44 -16.37 5.79
CA ILE A 202 19.81 -15.30 6.56
C ILE A 202 18.29 -15.35 6.41
N GLU A 203 17.77 -15.51 5.19
CA GLU A 203 16.33 -15.60 4.94
C GLU A 203 15.71 -16.78 5.70
N VAL A 204 16.30 -17.97 5.63
CA VAL A 204 15.84 -19.15 6.40
C VAL A 204 15.84 -18.86 7.91
N TYR A 205 16.90 -18.24 8.44
CA TYR A 205 16.96 -17.86 9.85
C TYR A 205 15.85 -16.88 10.23
N LEU A 206 15.66 -15.80 9.46
CA LEU A 206 14.66 -14.79 9.74
C LEU A 206 13.24 -15.35 9.65
N GLU A 207 12.97 -16.19 8.65
CA GLU A 207 11.66 -16.84 8.46
C GLU A 207 11.32 -17.81 9.60
N SER A 208 12.33 -18.46 10.19
CA SER A 208 12.11 -19.32 11.35
C SER A 208 11.75 -18.55 12.63
N LYS A 209 12.04 -17.24 12.67
CA LYS A 209 11.96 -16.43 13.89
C LYS A 209 10.89 -15.34 13.82
N TYR A 210 10.56 -14.87 12.63
CA TYR A 210 9.69 -13.70 12.43
C TYR A 210 8.63 -13.97 11.38
N PRO A 211 7.40 -13.44 11.57
CA PRO A 211 6.37 -13.51 10.54
C PRO A 211 6.75 -12.68 9.31
N LYS A 212 6.36 -13.14 8.13
CA LYS A 212 6.50 -12.36 6.89
C LYS A 212 5.38 -11.35 6.76
N ILE A 213 5.75 -10.14 6.37
CA ILE A 213 4.78 -9.12 5.92
C ILE A 213 4.37 -9.47 4.48
N LYS A 214 3.07 -9.70 4.23
CA LYS A 214 2.55 -9.98 2.89
C LYS A 214 2.63 -8.77 1.98
N ASN A 215 2.08 -7.63 2.44
CA ASN A 215 2.14 -6.37 1.70
C ASN A 215 2.98 -5.33 2.46
N LYS A 216 4.26 -5.24 2.10
CA LYS A 216 5.23 -4.32 2.72
C LYS A 216 4.83 -2.86 2.54
N ASN A 217 4.19 -2.54 1.41
CA ASN A 217 3.74 -1.19 1.12
C ASN A 217 2.62 -0.78 2.08
N ASP A 218 1.58 -1.60 2.17
CA ASP A 218 0.41 -1.35 3.02
C ASP A 218 0.84 -1.27 4.49
N PHE A 219 1.70 -2.19 4.93
CA PHE A 219 2.22 -2.18 6.29
C PHE A 219 2.97 -0.89 6.61
N PHE A 220 3.88 -0.44 5.73
CA PHE A 220 4.64 0.78 5.97
C PHE A 220 3.73 2.02 6.04
N VAL A 221 2.72 2.09 5.18
CA VAL A 221 1.73 3.18 5.18
C VAL A 221 0.91 3.17 6.47
N LEU A 222 0.44 2.01 6.91
CA LEU A 222 -0.30 1.88 8.17
C LEU A 222 0.57 2.27 9.37
N ALA A 223 1.83 1.87 9.40
CA ALA A 223 2.79 2.18 10.48
C ALA A 223 3.22 3.67 10.50
N THR A 224 3.16 4.34 9.36
CA THR A 224 3.53 5.76 9.24
C THR A 224 2.36 6.72 9.41
N ASP A 225 1.12 6.23 9.38
CA ASP A 225 -0.06 7.05 9.65
C ASP A 225 -0.09 7.58 11.10
N LYS A 226 -0.30 8.89 11.22
CA LYS A 226 -0.34 9.61 12.49
C LYS A 226 -1.48 9.12 13.40
N GLN A 227 -2.60 8.65 12.85
CA GLN A 227 -3.71 8.14 13.67
C GLN A 227 -3.42 6.75 14.22
N ASN A 228 -2.82 5.87 13.41
CA ASN A 228 -2.39 4.54 13.84
C ASN A 228 -1.29 4.58 14.91
N ARG A 229 -0.34 5.52 14.80
CA ARG A 229 0.72 5.73 15.81
C ARG A 229 0.18 6.06 17.21
N ILE A 230 -1.02 6.63 17.32
CA ILE A 230 -1.61 7.06 18.61
C ILE A 230 -2.36 5.93 19.30
N LYS A 231 -2.98 5.01 18.55
CA LYS A 231 -3.84 3.96 19.12
C LYS A 231 -3.28 2.55 19.03
N ASN A 232 -2.20 2.34 18.26
CA ASN A 232 -1.64 1.03 17.94
C ASN A 232 -2.74 0.00 17.57
N THR A 233 -3.63 0.40 16.66
CA THR A 233 -4.71 -0.46 16.12
C THR A 233 -4.29 -1.25 14.90
N VAL A 234 -2.99 -1.28 14.59
CA VAL A 234 -2.45 -2.12 13.52
C VAL A 234 -2.58 -3.55 14.03
N ASP A 235 -3.44 -4.33 13.39
CA ASP A 235 -3.54 -5.75 13.70
C ASP A 235 -2.30 -6.44 13.13
N TRP A 236 -1.29 -6.60 13.98
CA TRP A 236 0.01 -7.19 13.65
C TRP A 236 -0.10 -8.67 13.22
N TYR A 237 -1.25 -9.32 13.46
CA TYR A 237 -1.44 -10.76 13.31
C TYR A 237 -2.40 -11.17 12.19
N ASN A 238 -3.22 -10.24 11.66
CA ASN A 238 -4.11 -10.51 10.52
C ASN A 238 -3.48 -10.06 9.19
N ILE A 239 -2.30 -10.60 8.91
CA ILE A 239 -1.67 -10.55 7.58
C ILE A 239 -1.66 -11.98 7.02
N ASP A 240 -2.83 -12.46 6.60
CA ASP A 240 -2.93 -13.60 5.67
C ASP A 240 -2.41 -13.20 4.31
#